data_AF-A0A9E0PHL8-F1
#
_entry.id   AF-A0A9E0PHL8-F1
#
_cell.length_a   1.000
_cell.length_b   1.000
_cell.length_c   1.000
_cell.angle_alpha   90.00
_cell.angle_beta   90.00
_cell.angle_gamma   90.00
#
_symmetry.space_group_name_H-M   'P 1'
#
loop_
_entity.id
_entity.type
_entity.pdbx_description
1 polymer ?
#
loop_
_entity_poly.entity_id
_entity_poly.type
_entity_poly.pdbx_seq_one_letter_code
_entity_poly.pdbx_strand_id
1 'polypeptide(L)'
;MIKENLDFHTDIVYSDEIKEQVEYLMKNRDAFDSYVYTSVDEILNTNKSVQIECKKKVDYILNPNIKSKLNGILFRQINTPNYETRRFHQICEGYGIKPFFVQYKEDKFTSNNSLKRSYGKIPCVVGTDKNGQYIINYVNVIDFNQSNGKKISDIKTLQGENLVELHNKLLLDQIPSIHESSLVEASRWFKNNGDCAGKYYLNLLLNFQTDTFLFDNFSLNGEEEVFTRNVFLPTLIHIRNTYGIKPIIIALEPTEIENNLFWIAQTPEVYSIIKKYND
;
A
#
# COMPACT_ATOMS: atom_id res chain seq x y z
N MET A 1 7.10 39.11 11.13
CA MET A 1 7.11 37.63 11.25
C MET A 1 6.31 37.07 10.09
N ILE A 2 7.02 36.70 9.03
CA ILE A 2 6.42 36.22 7.77
C ILE A 2 5.87 34.81 8.04
N LYS A 3 4.56 34.66 7.94
CA LYS A 3 3.92 33.35 7.77
C LYS A 3 4.18 32.94 6.32
N GLU A 4 5.15 32.06 6.10
CA GLU A 4 5.27 31.35 4.83
C GLU A 4 4.13 30.34 4.75
N ASN A 5 3.06 30.73 4.07
CA ASN A 5 2.10 29.80 3.51
C ASN A 5 2.79 29.09 2.34
N LEU A 6 3.22 27.86 2.56
CA LEU A 6 3.60 26.94 1.49
C LEU A 6 2.30 26.49 0.78
N ASP A 7 1.88 27.26 -0.21
CA ASP A 7 0.87 26.86 -1.19
C ASP A 7 1.47 25.81 -2.14
N PHE A 8 1.20 24.53 -1.86
CA PHE A 8 1.60 23.40 -2.70
C PHE A 8 0.61 23.20 -3.86
N HIS A 9 0.68 24.07 -4.86
CA HIS A 9 0.04 23.85 -6.16
C HIS A 9 1.02 23.12 -7.10
N THR A 10 0.85 21.80 -7.25
CA THR A 10 1.15 20.94 -8.43
C THR A 10 2.49 20.99 -9.18
N ASP A 11 3.45 21.84 -8.83
CA ASP A 11 4.74 21.91 -9.52
C ASP A 11 5.87 21.70 -8.51
N ILE A 12 6.01 20.48 -7.98
CA ILE A 12 7.35 20.11 -7.48
C ILE A 12 8.20 19.93 -8.72
N VAL A 13 8.73 21.04 -9.24
CA VAL A 13 9.80 21.02 -10.23
C VAL A 13 11.01 20.48 -9.49
N TYR A 14 11.16 19.16 -9.56
CA TYR A 14 12.35 18.51 -9.05
C TYR A 14 13.56 19.11 -9.76
N SER A 15 14.58 19.46 -8.97
CA SER A 15 15.85 19.91 -9.52
C SER A 15 16.40 18.87 -10.48
N ASP A 16 17.25 19.29 -11.42
CA ASP A 16 17.86 18.36 -12.37
C ASP A 16 18.69 17.28 -11.65
N GLU A 17 19.27 17.61 -10.49
CA GLU A 17 19.91 16.65 -9.59
C GLU A 17 18.96 15.52 -9.13
N ILE A 18 17.72 15.85 -8.73
CA ILE A 18 16.75 14.83 -8.33
C ILE A 18 16.39 13.95 -9.54
N LYS A 19 16.19 14.54 -10.72
CA LYS A 19 15.89 13.77 -11.94
C LYS A 19 17.02 12.81 -12.29
N GLU A 20 18.27 13.27 -12.23
CA GLU A 20 19.45 12.42 -12.48
C GLU A 20 19.52 11.26 -11.49
N GLN A 21 19.25 11.52 -10.20
CA GLN A 21 19.22 10.47 -9.19
C GLN A 21 18.09 9.46 -9.41
N VAL A 22 16.89 9.93 -9.79
CA VAL A 22 15.78 9.04 -10.17
C VAL A 22 16.20 8.14 -11.32
N GLU A 23 16.78 8.69 -12.40
CA GLU A 23 17.21 7.90 -13.55
C GLU A 23 18.28 6.86 -13.20
N TYR A 24 19.20 7.20 -12.30
CA TYR A 24 20.19 6.26 -11.79
C TYR A 24 19.53 5.10 -11.02
N LEU A 25 18.66 5.41 -10.05
CA LEU A 25 17.98 4.40 -9.23
C LEU A 25 17.06 3.51 -10.08
N MET A 26 16.34 4.09 -11.04
CA MET A 26 15.46 3.33 -11.94
C MET A 26 16.21 2.31 -12.81
N LYS A 27 17.51 2.51 -13.04
CA LYS A 27 18.36 1.63 -13.88
C LYS A 27 19.18 0.63 -13.07
N ASN A 28 19.25 0.77 -11.76
CA ASN A 28 20.13 -0.03 -10.91
C ASN A 28 19.37 -0.60 -9.71
N ARG A 29 18.97 -1.89 -9.82
CA ARG A 29 18.13 -2.55 -8.82
C ARG A 29 18.78 -2.58 -7.43
N ASP A 30 20.05 -2.97 -7.34
CA ASP A 30 20.75 -3.03 -6.04
C ASP A 30 20.82 -1.64 -5.37
N ALA A 31 21.08 -0.59 -6.16
CA ALA A 31 21.09 0.77 -5.66
C ALA A 31 19.69 1.23 -5.22
N PHE A 32 18.65 0.89 -5.99
CA PHE A 32 17.26 1.16 -5.62
C PHE A 32 16.88 0.47 -4.31
N ASP A 33 17.13 -0.84 -4.21
CA ASP A 33 16.72 -1.63 -3.05
C ASP A 33 17.41 -1.14 -1.78
N SER A 34 18.70 -0.82 -1.84
CA SER A 34 19.46 -0.24 -0.73
C SER A 34 18.99 1.18 -0.36
N TYR A 35 18.58 1.97 -1.35
CA TYR A 35 18.12 3.34 -1.13
C TYR A 35 16.72 3.39 -0.50
N VAL A 36 15.82 2.51 -0.96
CA VAL A 36 14.39 2.50 -0.63
C VAL A 36 14.11 1.66 0.59
N TYR A 37 14.57 0.42 0.61
CA TYR A 37 14.14 -0.55 1.61
C TYR A 37 15.03 -0.54 2.84
N THR A 38 14.45 -1.03 3.93
CA THR A 38 15.09 -1.27 5.23
C THR A 38 14.69 -2.68 5.65
N SER A 39 15.66 -3.51 6.03
CA SER A 39 15.34 -4.88 6.47
C SER A 39 14.69 -4.86 7.85
N VAL A 40 13.89 -5.88 8.15
CA VAL A 40 13.30 -6.01 9.50
C VAL A 40 14.39 -6.15 10.57
N ASP A 41 15.47 -6.88 10.24
CA ASP A 41 16.61 -7.04 11.15
C ASP A 41 17.31 -5.69 11.44
N GLU A 42 17.46 -4.82 10.45
CA GLU A 42 18.03 -3.47 10.65
C GLU A 42 17.17 -2.66 11.62
N ILE A 43 15.85 -2.73 11.48
CA ILE A 43 14.90 -2.04 12.36
C ILE A 43 15.01 -2.55 13.80
N LEU A 44 15.08 -3.87 13.99
CA LEU A 44 15.15 -4.48 15.32
C LEU A 44 16.49 -4.27 16.02
N ASN A 45 17.58 -4.15 15.24
CA ASN A 45 18.93 -3.95 15.77
C ASN A 45 19.32 -2.47 15.93
N THR A 46 18.58 -1.55 15.30
CA THR A 46 18.86 -0.11 15.44
C THR A 46 18.44 0.35 16.83
N ASN A 47 19.42 0.76 17.65
CA ASN A 47 19.15 1.45 18.91
C ASN A 47 18.27 2.68 18.61
N LYS A 48 17.10 2.74 19.27
CA LYS A 48 15.99 3.71 19.10
C LYS A 48 16.35 5.20 19.22
N SER A 49 17.63 5.52 19.36
CA SER A 49 18.18 6.83 19.69
C SER A 49 18.41 7.76 18.50
N VAL A 50 18.17 7.33 17.25
CA VAL A 50 18.14 8.27 16.11
C VAL A 50 16.71 8.81 15.95
N GLN A 51 16.27 9.55 16.96
CA GLN A 51 15.13 10.47 16.81
C GLN A 51 15.62 11.66 16.02
N ILE A 52 15.53 11.60 14.69
CA ILE A 52 15.51 12.86 13.94
C ILE A 52 14.09 13.39 14.16
N GLU A 53 13.94 14.25 15.17
CA GLU A 53 12.73 15.03 15.36
C GLU A 53 12.47 15.76 14.03
N CYS A 54 11.51 15.26 13.27
CA CYS A 54 11.08 15.94 12.06
C CYS A 54 10.54 17.30 12.52
N LYS A 55 11.26 18.38 12.19
CA LYS A 55 10.82 19.75 12.52
C LYS A 55 9.44 20.08 11.94
N LYS A 56 8.96 19.27 10.99
CA LYS A 56 7.63 19.38 10.39
C LYS A 56 6.61 18.70 11.30
N LYS A 57 5.53 19.41 11.63
CA LYS A 57 4.32 18.78 12.17
C LYS A 57 3.76 17.83 11.11
N VAL A 58 3.80 16.53 11.39
CA VAL A 58 3.21 15.49 10.56
C VAL A 58 1.80 15.23 11.07
N ASP A 59 0.81 15.32 10.19
CA ASP A 59 -0.51 14.78 10.47
C ASP A 59 -0.42 13.26 10.40
N TYR A 60 -0.59 12.60 11.54
CA TYR A 60 -0.42 11.16 11.62
C TYR A 60 -1.62 10.41 11.01
N ILE A 61 -1.34 9.41 10.16
CA ILE A 61 -2.37 8.55 9.55
C ILE A 61 -2.95 7.57 10.58
N LEU A 62 -2.11 7.13 11.50
CA LEU A 62 -2.51 6.39 12.69
C LEU A 62 -2.74 7.37 13.85
N ASN A 63 -3.63 6.99 14.77
CA ASN A 63 -3.80 7.75 16.00
C ASN A 63 -2.47 7.72 16.78
N PRO A 64 -1.88 8.88 17.15
CA PRO A 64 -0.60 8.92 17.86
C PRO A 64 -0.67 8.28 19.26
N ASN A 65 -1.86 8.00 19.78
CA ASN A 65 -2.05 7.31 21.08
C ASN A 65 -1.97 5.77 20.99
N ILE A 66 -1.62 5.20 19.84
CA ILE A 66 -1.44 3.75 19.72
C ILE A 66 -0.23 3.32 20.54
N LYS A 67 -0.50 2.58 21.63
CA LYS A 67 0.51 2.15 22.62
C LYS A 67 1.47 1.05 22.13
N SER A 68 1.55 0.78 20.83
CA SER A 68 2.49 -0.22 20.31
C SER A 68 3.89 0.35 20.21
N LYS A 69 4.90 -0.50 20.38
CA LYS A 69 6.30 -0.12 20.17
C LYS A 69 6.72 -0.15 18.70
N LEU A 70 6.03 -0.93 17.87
CA LEU A 70 6.29 -1.12 16.45
C LEU A 70 4.95 -1.33 15.73
N ASN A 71 4.70 -0.58 14.66
CA ASN A 71 3.49 -0.60 13.86
C ASN A 71 3.87 -0.88 12.41
N GLY A 72 3.27 -1.91 11.81
CA GLY A 72 3.37 -2.18 10.38
C GLY A 72 2.13 -1.67 9.68
N ILE A 73 2.28 -0.99 8.56
CA ILE A 73 1.19 -0.47 7.75
C ILE A 73 1.24 -1.14 6.38
N LEU A 74 0.14 -1.79 6.02
CA LEU A 74 -0.19 -2.13 4.64
C LEU A 74 -1.23 -1.13 4.15
N PHE A 75 -0.91 -0.37 3.10
CA PHE A 75 -1.81 0.64 2.54
C PHE A 75 -2.35 0.19 1.18
N ARG A 76 -3.65 -0.05 1.09
CA ARG A 76 -4.34 -0.42 -0.17
C ARG A 76 -5.63 0.39 -0.28
N GLN A 77 -6.31 0.41 -1.42
CA GLN A 77 -7.61 1.09 -1.49
C GLN A 77 -8.71 0.30 -0.77
N ILE A 78 -8.63 -1.04 -0.84
CA ILE A 78 -9.49 -1.98 -0.13
C ILE A 78 -8.62 -3.07 0.50
N ASN A 79 -8.88 -3.39 1.77
CA ASN A 79 -8.21 -4.48 2.48
C ASN A 79 -8.87 -5.82 2.11
N THR A 80 -8.10 -6.84 1.75
CA THR A 80 -8.62 -8.15 1.30
C THR A 80 -7.66 -9.28 1.69
N PRO A 81 -8.08 -10.54 1.90
CA PRO A 81 -7.17 -11.62 2.35
C PRO A 81 -6.35 -12.25 1.21
N ASN A 82 -5.85 -11.44 0.27
CA ASN A 82 -4.94 -11.91 -0.79
C ASN A 82 -3.60 -12.41 -0.20
N TYR A 83 -2.79 -13.07 -1.02
CA TYR A 83 -1.49 -13.60 -0.58
C TYR A 83 -0.54 -12.50 -0.08
N GLU A 84 -0.57 -11.32 -0.68
CA GLU A 84 0.14 -10.12 -0.21
C GLU A 84 -0.22 -9.77 1.25
N THR A 85 -1.53 -9.62 1.54
CA THR A 85 -2.03 -9.27 2.88
C THR A 85 -1.70 -10.36 3.90
N ARG A 86 -1.78 -11.63 3.50
CA ARG A 86 -1.40 -12.76 4.36
C ARG A 86 0.09 -12.74 4.68
N ARG A 87 0.93 -12.45 3.70
CA ARG A 87 2.38 -12.32 3.89
C ARG A 87 2.71 -11.16 4.82
N PHE A 88 2.07 -10.00 4.65
CA PHE A 88 2.22 -8.85 5.53
C PHE A 88 1.88 -9.22 6.98
N HIS A 89 0.72 -9.86 7.19
CA HIS A 89 0.30 -10.31 8.51
C HIS A 89 1.30 -11.30 9.13
N GLN A 90 1.78 -12.28 8.35
CA GLN A 90 2.77 -13.27 8.81
C GLN A 90 4.09 -12.63 9.22
N ILE A 91 4.60 -11.67 8.44
CA ILE A 91 5.83 -10.94 8.80
C ILE A 91 5.61 -10.16 10.10
N CYS A 92 4.48 -9.45 10.22
CA CYS A 92 4.17 -8.70 11.43
C CYS A 92 4.12 -9.60 12.67
N GLU A 93 3.42 -10.73 12.57
CA GLU A 93 3.31 -11.72 13.64
C GLU A 93 4.68 -12.30 14.04
N GLY A 94 5.50 -12.69 13.05
CA GLY A 94 6.82 -13.28 13.28
C GLY A 94 7.80 -12.36 14.00
N TYR A 95 7.67 -11.04 13.83
CA TYR A 95 8.55 -10.03 14.45
C TYR A 95 7.90 -9.25 15.59
N GLY A 96 6.67 -9.60 16.01
CA GLY A 96 5.95 -8.89 17.06
C GLY A 96 5.60 -7.43 16.71
N ILE A 97 5.44 -7.14 15.42
CA ILE A 97 5.01 -5.84 14.90
C ILE A 97 3.48 -5.82 14.88
N LYS A 98 2.85 -4.73 15.33
CA LYS A 98 1.39 -4.62 15.29
C LYS A 98 0.92 -4.24 13.88
N PRO A 99 0.10 -5.06 13.20
CA PRO A 99 -0.36 -4.76 11.84
C PRO A 99 -1.53 -3.78 11.83
N PHE A 100 -1.49 -2.84 10.90
CA PHE A 100 -2.57 -1.94 10.51
C PHE A 100 -2.80 -2.01 9.00
N PHE A 101 -4.07 -2.12 8.62
CA PHE A 101 -4.52 -2.24 7.24
C PHE A 101 -5.24 -0.95 6.86
N VAL A 102 -4.50 -0.03 6.26
CA VAL A 102 -4.99 1.30 5.92
C VAL A 102 -5.69 1.25 4.57
N GLN A 103 -6.90 1.79 4.50
CA GLN A 103 -7.74 1.83 3.31
C GLN A 103 -8.09 3.27 2.88
N TYR A 104 -8.27 3.47 1.57
CA TYR A 104 -8.72 4.74 0.97
C TYR A 104 -10.00 4.54 0.15
N LYS A 105 -11.14 4.42 0.84
CA LYS A 105 -12.44 4.08 0.23
C LYS A 105 -13.02 5.17 -0.67
N GLU A 106 -12.62 6.43 -0.49
CA GLU A 106 -13.11 7.55 -1.29
C GLU A 106 -12.33 7.74 -2.61
N ASP A 107 -11.32 6.91 -2.86
CA ASP A 107 -10.63 6.88 -4.16
C ASP A 107 -11.59 6.44 -5.28
N LYS A 108 -11.29 6.90 -6.50
CA LYS A 108 -12.05 6.56 -7.70
C LYS A 108 -11.66 5.16 -8.16
N PHE A 109 -12.65 4.30 -8.34
CA PHE A 109 -12.45 2.99 -8.96
C PHE A 109 -12.15 3.14 -10.44
N THR A 110 -11.11 2.44 -10.92
CA THR A 110 -10.81 2.33 -12.34
C THR A 110 -10.36 0.91 -12.66
N SER A 111 -10.94 0.31 -13.71
CA SER A 111 -10.53 -1.01 -14.18
C SER A 111 -9.15 -1.01 -14.88
N ASN A 112 -8.58 0.17 -15.14
CA ASN A 112 -7.26 0.31 -15.76
C ASN A 112 -6.11 0.13 -14.77
N ASN A 113 -6.39 0.15 -13.46
CA ASN A 113 -5.42 -0.21 -12.45
C ASN A 113 -5.66 -1.68 -12.07
N SER A 114 -4.65 -2.52 -12.25
CA SER A 114 -4.73 -3.97 -12.05
C SER A 114 -5.20 -4.36 -10.65
N LEU A 115 -4.68 -3.70 -9.60
CA LEU A 115 -5.12 -3.91 -8.21
C LEU A 115 -6.59 -3.53 -8.00
N LYS A 116 -7.02 -2.34 -8.44
CA LYS A 116 -8.43 -1.93 -8.35
C LYS A 116 -9.34 -2.88 -9.12
N ARG A 117 -8.92 -3.31 -10.31
CA ARG A 117 -9.65 -4.29 -11.10
C ARG A 117 -9.80 -5.62 -10.36
N SER A 118 -8.80 -6.04 -9.59
CA SER A 118 -8.84 -7.30 -8.82
C SER A 118 -9.88 -7.28 -7.69
N TYR A 119 -10.26 -6.11 -7.17
CA TYR A 119 -11.39 -6.01 -6.24
C TYR A 119 -12.74 -6.37 -6.91
N GLY A 120 -12.93 -5.95 -8.16
CA GLY A 120 -14.15 -6.25 -8.91
C GLY A 120 -14.16 -7.61 -9.63
N LYS A 121 -12.98 -8.08 -10.05
CA LYS A 121 -12.75 -9.35 -10.72
C LYS A 121 -11.70 -10.12 -9.93
N ILE A 122 -12.15 -10.82 -8.90
CA ILE A 122 -11.32 -11.42 -7.87
C ILE A 122 -10.56 -12.62 -8.45
N PRO A 123 -9.22 -12.58 -8.57
CA PRO A 123 -8.42 -13.75 -8.92
C PRO A 123 -8.35 -14.69 -7.72
N CYS A 124 -8.49 -15.99 -7.94
CA CYS A 124 -8.40 -17.01 -6.92
C CYS A 124 -7.51 -18.17 -7.40
N VAL A 125 -6.56 -18.57 -6.58
CA VAL A 125 -5.81 -19.82 -6.80
C VAL A 125 -6.76 -20.97 -6.53
N VAL A 126 -6.93 -21.88 -7.50
CA VAL A 126 -7.80 -23.06 -7.39
C VAL A 126 -7.02 -24.38 -7.46
N GLY A 127 -5.72 -24.31 -7.68
CA GLY A 127 -4.82 -25.46 -7.72
C GLY A 127 -3.47 -25.13 -8.35
N THR A 128 -2.71 -26.17 -8.63
CA THR A 128 -1.44 -26.09 -9.38
C THR A 128 -1.50 -27.03 -10.56
N ASP A 129 -0.94 -26.62 -11.70
CA ASP A 129 -0.80 -27.50 -12.86
C ASP A 129 0.32 -28.54 -12.65
N LYS A 130 0.52 -29.40 -13.65
CA LYS A 130 1.57 -30.44 -13.64
C LYS A 130 3.00 -29.89 -13.59
N ASN A 131 3.20 -28.60 -13.88
CA ASN A 131 4.49 -27.91 -13.86
C ASN A 131 4.68 -27.10 -12.56
N GLY A 132 3.75 -27.19 -11.61
CA GLY A 132 3.76 -26.44 -10.36
C GLY A 132 3.33 -24.98 -10.50
N GLN A 133 2.76 -24.57 -11.64
CA GLN A 133 2.25 -23.21 -11.82
C GLN A 133 0.84 -23.08 -11.25
N TYR A 134 0.53 -21.94 -10.63
CA TYR A 134 -0.78 -21.70 -10.06
C TYR A 134 -1.86 -21.60 -11.14
N ILE A 135 -2.97 -22.33 -10.94
CA ILE A 135 -4.18 -22.20 -11.74
C ILE A 135 -5.05 -21.12 -11.09
N ILE A 136 -5.31 -20.04 -11.84
CA ILE A 136 -6.07 -18.89 -11.35
C ILE A 136 -7.42 -18.81 -12.06
N ASN A 137 -8.50 -18.89 -11.28
CA ASN A 137 -9.85 -18.59 -11.73
C ASN A 137 -10.24 -17.17 -11.33
N TYR A 138 -11.21 -16.59 -12.03
CA TYR A 138 -11.71 -15.26 -11.74
C TYR A 138 -13.20 -15.28 -11.42
N VAL A 139 -13.60 -14.46 -10.45
CA VAL A 139 -15.00 -14.24 -10.09
C VAL A 139 -15.30 -12.75 -10.22
N ASN A 140 -16.29 -12.40 -11.05
CA ASN A 140 -16.76 -11.03 -11.14
C ASN A 140 -17.75 -10.80 -10.00
N VAL A 141 -17.48 -9.82 -9.13
CA VAL A 141 -18.37 -9.50 -8.01
C VAL A 141 -19.07 -8.16 -8.19
N ILE A 142 -18.76 -7.39 -9.25
CA ILE A 142 -19.40 -6.11 -9.58
C ILE A 142 -19.77 -6.05 -11.07
N ASP A 143 -20.65 -5.11 -11.42
CA ASP A 143 -20.81 -4.63 -12.79
C ASP A 143 -19.76 -3.54 -13.08
N PHE A 144 -18.78 -3.83 -13.93
CA PHE A 144 -17.71 -2.89 -14.27
C PHE A 144 -18.21 -1.64 -14.99
N ASN A 145 -19.21 -1.75 -15.87
CA ASN A 145 -19.74 -0.60 -16.61
C ASN A 145 -20.43 0.38 -15.66
N GLN A 146 -21.11 -0.13 -14.64
CA GLN A 146 -21.77 0.69 -13.63
C GLN A 146 -20.81 1.19 -12.54
N SER A 147 -19.67 0.54 -12.34
CA SER A 147 -18.75 0.83 -11.22
C SER A 147 -17.60 1.76 -11.63
N ASN A 148 -17.18 1.72 -12.90
CA ASN A 148 -16.04 2.48 -13.36
C ASN A 148 -16.22 3.98 -13.13
N GLY A 149 -15.26 4.58 -12.45
CA GLY A 149 -15.26 6.00 -12.13
C GLY A 149 -16.11 6.45 -10.94
N LYS A 150 -16.80 5.54 -10.26
CA LYS A 150 -17.42 5.82 -8.95
C LYS A 150 -16.37 5.80 -7.84
N LYS A 151 -16.69 6.38 -6.68
CA LYS A 151 -15.90 6.12 -5.47
C LYS A 151 -16.02 4.66 -5.09
N ILE A 152 -14.95 4.09 -4.58
CA ILE A 152 -14.93 2.70 -4.14
C ILE A 152 -15.99 2.45 -3.05
N SER A 153 -16.20 3.40 -2.14
CA SER A 153 -17.24 3.39 -1.10
C SER A 153 -18.67 3.32 -1.65
N ASP A 154 -18.92 3.72 -2.90
CA ASP A 154 -20.26 3.74 -3.50
C ASP A 154 -20.56 2.48 -4.34
N ILE A 155 -19.59 1.58 -4.51
CA ILE A 155 -19.75 0.40 -5.36
C ILE A 155 -20.49 -0.70 -4.63
N LYS A 156 -21.52 -1.23 -5.30
CA LYS A 156 -22.27 -2.41 -4.87
C LYS A 156 -21.85 -3.63 -5.66
N THR A 157 -21.84 -4.77 -4.99
CA THR A 157 -21.62 -6.06 -5.62
C THR A 157 -22.85 -6.49 -6.42
N LEU A 158 -22.72 -7.54 -7.25
CA LEU A 158 -23.86 -8.12 -7.99
C LEU A 158 -24.96 -8.67 -7.06
N GLN A 159 -24.64 -8.89 -5.78
CA GLN A 159 -25.58 -9.31 -4.73
C GLN A 159 -26.10 -8.14 -3.87
N GLY A 160 -25.71 -6.89 -4.19
CA GLY A 160 -26.21 -5.67 -3.55
C GLY A 160 -25.49 -5.22 -2.26
N GLU A 161 -24.57 -6.02 -1.71
CA GLU A 161 -23.71 -5.59 -0.59
C GLU A 161 -22.66 -4.58 -1.04
N ASN A 162 -22.07 -3.81 -0.12
CA ASN A 162 -20.99 -2.88 -0.48
C ASN A 162 -19.70 -3.64 -0.80
N LEU A 163 -18.96 -3.21 -1.84
CA LEU A 163 -17.71 -3.87 -2.24
C LEU A 163 -16.67 -3.89 -1.10
N VAL A 164 -16.51 -2.79 -0.38
CA VAL A 164 -15.57 -2.68 0.74
C VAL A 164 -15.98 -3.59 1.90
N GLU A 165 -17.28 -3.70 2.18
CA GLU A 165 -17.81 -4.58 3.23
C GLU A 165 -17.54 -6.05 2.90
N LEU A 166 -17.75 -6.48 1.65
CA LEU A 166 -17.42 -7.83 1.19
C LEU A 166 -15.95 -8.16 1.49
N HIS A 167 -15.01 -7.31 1.07
CA HIS A 167 -13.59 -7.56 1.23
C HIS A 167 -13.13 -7.52 2.70
N ASN A 168 -13.64 -6.58 3.51
CA ASN A 168 -13.32 -6.54 4.94
C ASN A 168 -13.86 -7.76 5.67
N LYS A 169 -15.07 -8.23 5.33
CA LYS A 169 -15.63 -9.46 5.87
C LYS A 169 -14.76 -10.66 5.51
N LEU A 170 -14.39 -10.80 4.23
CA LEU A 170 -13.49 -11.86 3.80
C LEU A 170 -12.17 -11.81 4.58
N LEU A 171 -11.60 -10.63 4.80
CA LEU A 171 -10.34 -10.49 5.53
C LEU A 171 -10.46 -11.00 6.97
N LEU A 172 -11.47 -10.53 7.71
CA LEU A 172 -11.68 -10.89 9.11
C LEU A 172 -12.06 -12.37 9.27
N ASP A 173 -12.85 -12.93 8.35
CA ASP A 173 -13.24 -14.34 8.36
C ASP A 173 -12.04 -15.26 8.04
N GLN A 174 -11.13 -14.83 7.17
CA GLN A 174 -10.01 -15.65 6.68
C GLN A 174 -8.73 -15.52 7.48
N ILE A 175 -8.60 -14.47 8.30
CA ILE A 175 -7.44 -14.24 9.18
C ILE A 175 -7.97 -13.81 10.56
N PRO A 176 -8.46 -14.75 11.39
CA PRO A 176 -9.16 -14.42 12.65
C PRO A 176 -8.30 -13.73 13.71
N SER A 177 -6.98 -13.73 13.56
CA SER A 177 -6.04 -12.98 14.42
C SER A 177 -6.05 -11.47 14.14
N ILE A 178 -6.59 -11.03 13.00
CA ILE A 178 -6.79 -9.61 12.70
C ILE A 178 -8.06 -9.12 13.42
N HIS A 179 -7.90 -8.10 14.23
CA HIS A 179 -9.02 -7.43 14.89
C HIS A 179 -9.52 -6.24 14.05
N GLU A 180 -10.81 -5.94 14.09
CA GLU A 180 -11.41 -4.82 13.34
C GLU A 180 -10.72 -3.47 13.63
N SER A 181 -10.23 -3.28 14.85
CA SER A 181 -9.47 -2.08 15.23
C SER A 181 -8.15 -1.88 14.47
N SER A 182 -7.66 -2.90 13.78
CA SER A 182 -6.50 -2.79 12.88
C SER A 182 -6.87 -2.30 11.48
N LEU A 183 -8.16 -2.26 11.13
CA LEU A 183 -8.64 -1.72 9.86
C LEU A 183 -8.80 -0.20 9.99
N VAL A 184 -7.97 0.57 9.27
CA VAL A 184 -7.91 2.03 9.41
C VAL A 184 -8.47 2.66 8.15
N GLU A 185 -9.58 3.39 8.28
CA GLU A 185 -10.14 4.15 7.18
C GLU A 185 -9.54 5.56 7.12
N ALA A 186 -8.75 5.82 6.07
CA ALA A 186 -7.90 7.00 5.96
C ALA A 186 -8.35 8.02 4.90
N SER A 187 -9.53 7.89 4.30
CA SER A 187 -9.97 8.85 3.25
C SER A 187 -10.00 10.29 3.73
N ARG A 188 -10.34 10.54 5.00
CA ARG A 188 -10.30 11.89 5.56
C ARG A 188 -8.87 12.43 5.63
N TRP A 189 -7.91 11.57 6.00
CA TRP A 189 -6.50 11.94 6.04
C TRP A 189 -5.99 12.29 4.64
N PHE A 190 -6.28 11.45 3.63
CA PHE A 190 -5.89 11.71 2.24
C PHE A 190 -6.49 13.02 1.72
N LYS A 191 -7.80 13.21 1.86
CA LYS A 191 -8.49 14.46 1.44
C LYS A 191 -7.85 15.72 2.05
N ASN A 192 -7.40 15.65 3.30
CA ASN A 192 -6.77 16.78 3.99
C ASN A 192 -5.29 16.99 3.61
N ASN A 193 -4.62 15.96 3.09
CA ASN A 193 -3.19 15.98 2.75
C ASN A 193 -2.92 16.07 1.25
N GLY A 194 -3.96 16.15 0.43
CA GLY A 194 -3.86 16.28 -1.02
C GLY A 194 -4.89 15.39 -1.73
N ASP A 195 -5.54 15.92 -2.76
CA ASP A 195 -6.53 15.19 -3.56
C ASP A 195 -5.91 14.19 -4.55
N CYS A 196 -4.58 14.16 -4.69
CA CYS A 196 -3.87 13.21 -5.55
C CYS A 196 -2.55 12.73 -4.93
N ALA A 197 -2.05 11.59 -5.44
CA ALA A 197 -0.87 10.92 -4.90
C ALA A 197 0.35 11.84 -4.85
N GLY A 198 0.63 12.59 -5.92
CA GLY A 198 1.74 13.55 -5.94
C GLY A 198 1.70 14.62 -4.84
N LYS A 199 0.52 14.92 -4.27
CA LYS A 199 0.36 15.89 -3.18
C LYS A 199 0.49 15.24 -1.81
N TYR A 200 -0.17 14.10 -1.59
CA TYR A 200 -0.18 13.49 -0.26
C TYR A 200 1.04 12.60 0.03
N TYR A 201 1.79 12.13 -0.97
CA TYR A 201 2.86 11.15 -0.74
C TYR A 201 3.98 11.70 0.15
N LEU A 202 4.26 13.01 0.08
CA LEU A 202 5.22 13.66 0.97
C LEU A 202 4.82 13.48 2.44
N ASN A 203 3.58 13.82 2.77
CA ASN A 203 3.09 13.68 4.14
C ASN A 203 2.90 12.21 4.53
N LEU A 204 2.57 11.34 3.57
CA LEU A 204 2.42 9.91 3.80
C LEU A 204 3.77 9.30 4.18
N LEU A 205 4.82 9.52 3.40
CA LEU A 205 6.14 8.95 3.69
C LEU A 205 6.74 9.48 4.99
N LEU A 206 6.45 10.72 5.36
CA LEU A 206 6.85 11.28 6.65
C LEU A 206 6.18 10.59 7.85
N ASN A 207 5.13 9.79 7.67
CA ASN A 207 4.56 9.00 8.76
C ASN A 207 5.41 7.78 9.14
N PHE A 208 6.26 7.29 8.23
CA PHE A 208 6.95 6.01 8.42
C PHE A 208 8.34 6.22 9.01
N GLN A 209 8.38 6.47 10.32
CA GLN A 209 9.60 6.73 11.06
C GLN A 209 9.77 5.68 12.18
N THR A 210 10.56 5.99 13.21
CA THR A 210 11.11 5.11 14.26
C THR A 210 10.26 3.92 14.71
N ASP A 211 8.94 4.05 14.82
CA ASP A 211 8.03 3.02 15.33
C ASP A 211 6.92 2.60 14.34
N THR A 212 6.92 3.14 13.12
CA THR A 212 5.84 2.96 12.15
C THR A 212 6.42 2.72 10.77
N PHE A 213 6.10 1.57 10.16
CA PHE A 213 6.77 1.08 8.96
C PHE A 213 5.76 0.88 7.83
N LEU A 214 6.12 1.30 6.62
CA LEU A 214 5.35 0.97 5.43
C LEU A 214 5.82 -0.38 4.89
N PHE A 215 4.89 -1.29 4.63
CA PHE A 215 5.14 -2.48 3.84
C PHE A 215 4.61 -2.24 2.43
N ASP A 216 5.53 -2.17 1.46
CA ASP A 216 5.17 -2.01 0.06
C ASP A 216 6.29 -2.47 -0.86
N ASN A 217 5.93 -2.73 -2.11
CA ASN A 217 6.87 -2.96 -3.21
C ASN A 217 6.69 -1.83 -4.23
N PHE A 218 7.82 -1.30 -4.70
CA PHE A 218 7.85 -0.27 -5.73
C PHE A 218 8.55 -0.84 -6.96
N SER A 219 7.76 -1.16 -7.99
CA SER A 219 8.28 -1.78 -9.21
C SER A 219 9.09 -0.79 -10.05
N LEU A 220 10.20 -1.29 -10.61
CA LEU A 220 11.03 -0.59 -11.60
C LEU A 220 10.58 -0.84 -13.05
N ASN A 221 9.52 -1.61 -13.25
CA ASN A 221 8.99 -1.96 -14.57
C ASN A 221 7.46 -2.14 -14.54
N GLY A 222 6.84 -2.22 -15.71
CA GLY A 222 5.41 -2.48 -15.83
C GLY A 222 4.50 -1.30 -15.48
N GLU A 223 3.28 -1.60 -15.02
CA GLU A 223 2.24 -0.58 -14.80
C GLU A 223 2.58 0.41 -13.67
N GLU A 224 3.36 -0.01 -12.68
CA GLU A 224 3.73 0.81 -11.53
C GLU A 224 5.00 1.64 -11.74
N GLU A 225 5.79 1.36 -12.79
CA GLU A 225 7.04 2.09 -13.07
C GLU A 225 6.82 3.60 -13.13
N VAL A 226 5.74 4.02 -13.78
CA VAL A 226 5.38 5.45 -13.94
C VAL A 226 5.14 6.10 -12.59
N PHE A 227 4.50 5.38 -11.67
CA PHE A 227 4.26 5.86 -10.32
C PHE A 227 5.56 5.93 -9.52
N THR A 228 6.38 4.87 -9.56
CA THR A 228 7.70 4.82 -8.91
C THR A 228 8.59 5.97 -9.36
N ARG A 229 8.69 6.19 -10.68
CA ARG A 229 9.53 7.22 -11.30
C ARG A 229 9.05 8.64 -11.04
N ASN A 230 7.74 8.88 -11.17
CA ASN A 230 7.23 10.26 -11.23
C ASN A 230 6.68 10.76 -9.88
N VAL A 231 6.36 9.86 -8.95
CA VAL A 231 5.75 10.23 -7.67
C VAL A 231 6.62 9.77 -6.51
N PHE A 232 6.87 8.47 -6.39
CA PHE A 232 7.50 7.90 -5.22
C PHE A 232 8.97 8.32 -5.04
N LEU A 233 9.85 7.96 -6.00
CA LEU A 233 11.28 8.24 -5.88
C LEU A 233 11.59 9.74 -5.74
N PRO A 234 11.02 10.63 -6.55
CA PRO A 234 11.25 12.06 -6.39
C PRO A 234 10.85 12.58 -5.01
N THR A 235 9.73 12.09 -4.46
CA THR A 235 9.28 12.44 -3.11
C THR A 235 10.24 11.93 -2.04
N LEU A 236 10.67 10.66 -2.15
CA LEU A 236 11.60 10.05 -1.20
C LEU A 236 12.95 10.77 -1.19
N ILE A 237 13.50 11.08 -2.37
CA ILE A 237 14.74 11.84 -2.52
C ILE A 237 14.58 13.23 -1.90
N HIS A 238 13.47 13.93 -2.21
CA HIS A 238 13.19 15.23 -1.63
C HIS A 238 13.13 15.18 -0.10
N ILE A 239 12.50 14.16 0.48
CA ILE A 239 12.44 13.98 1.95
C ILE A 239 13.84 13.83 2.53
N ARG A 240 14.68 12.98 1.92
CA ARG A 240 16.04 12.74 2.38
C ARG A 240 16.91 13.99 2.28
N ASN A 241 16.85 14.71 1.17
CA ASN A 241 17.66 15.92 0.95
C ASN A 241 17.21 17.09 1.84
N THR A 242 15.90 17.22 2.07
CA THR A 242 15.33 18.37 2.80
C THR A 242 15.33 18.15 4.30
N TYR A 243 14.98 16.95 4.77
CA TYR A 243 14.78 16.67 6.19
C TYR A 243 15.86 15.75 6.78
N GLY A 244 16.70 15.11 5.96
CA GLY A 244 17.68 14.14 6.43
C GLY A 244 17.05 12.84 6.94
N ILE A 245 15.78 12.58 6.60
CA ILE A 245 15.02 11.43 7.10
C ILE A 245 14.95 10.35 6.03
N LYS A 246 15.23 9.09 6.40
CA LYS A 246 14.92 7.90 5.59
C LYS A 246 13.61 7.31 6.12
N PRO A 247 12.47 7.45 5.41
CA PRO A 247 11.26 6.70 5.72
C PRO A 247 11.56 5.20 5.79
N ILE A 248 10.99 4.51 6.77
CA ILE A 248 11.18 3.08 6.96
C ILE A 248 10.16 2.33 6.12
N ILE A 249 10.65 1.81 4.99
CA ILE A 249 9.88 1.01 4.03
C ILE A 249 10.48 -0.39 4.02
N ILE A 250 9.65 -1.41 4.19
CA ILE A 250 10.03 -2.82 4.17
C ILE A 250 9.43 -3.42 2.90
N ALA A 251 10.27 -4.05 2.08
CA ALA A 251 9.81 -4.80 0.92
C ALA A 251 8.87 -5.92 1.40
N LEU A 252 7.62 -5.88 0.94
CA LEU A 252 6.63 -6.85 1.36
C LEU A 252 6.89 -8.20 0.69
N GLU A 253 7.11 -8.19 -0.61
CA GLU A 253 7.33 -9.33 -1.48
C GLU A 253 8.80 -9.40 -1.91
N PRO A 254 9.32 -10.60 -2.22
CA PRO A 254 10.62 -10.70 -2.86
C PRO A 254 10.59 -9.91 -4.17
N THR A 255 11.56 -9.00 -4.29
CA THR A 255 11.73 -8.05 -5.38
C THR A 255 11.81 -8.71 -6.76
N GLU A 256 12.16 -9.99 -6.83
CA GLU A 256 12.30 -10.74 -8.08
C GLU A 256 10.94 -11.17 -8.66
N ILE A 257 9.89 -11.19 -7.85
CA ILE A 257 8.56 -11.72 -8.20
C ILE A 257 7.40 -10.80 -7.80
N GLU A 258 7.67 -9.51 -7.56
CA GLU A 258 6.67 -8.53 -7.10
C GLU A 258 5.51 -8.29 -8.10
N ASN A 259 5.71 -8.60 -9.38
CA ASN A 259 4.66 -8.51 -10.40
C ASN A 259 3.86 -9.80 -10.61
N ASN A 260 4.03 -10.80 -9.74
CA ASN A 260 3.32 -12.07 -9.89
C ASN A 260 1.85 -11.92 -9.47
N LEU A 261 0.94 -12.30 -10.37
CA LEU A 261 -0.51 -12.29 -10.13
C LEU A 261 -0.93 -13.06 -8.86
N PHE A 262 -0.11 -14.03 -8.42
CA PHE A 262 -0.28 -14.74 -7.16
C PHE A 262 -0.51 -13.79 -5.98
N TRP A 263 0.22 -12.67 -5.89
CA TRP A 263 0.16 -11.79 -4.74
C TRP A 263 -1.20 -11.12 -4.56
N ILE A 264 -1.86 -10.78 -5.66
CA ILE A 264 -3.21 -10.20 -5.64
C ILE A 264 -4.32 -11.26 -5.67
N ALA A 265 -3.97 -12.54 -5.82
CA ALA A 265 -4.92 -13.63 -5.82
C ALA A 265 -5.38 -14.01 -4.40
N GLN A 266 -6.59 -14.55 -4.33
CA GLN A 266 -7.21 -15.11 -3.13
C GLN A 266 -6.98 -16.62 -3.04
N THR A 267 -7.25 -17.17 -1.86
CA THR A 267 -7.11 -18.62 -1.59
C THR A 267 -8.32 -19.43 -2.11
N PRO A 268 -8.20 -20.76 -2.22
CA PRO A 268 -9.32 -21.63 -2.60
C PRO A 268 -10.55 -21.53 -1.70
N GLU A 269 -10.35 -21.21 -0.41
CA GLU A 269 -11.44 -21.02 0.56
C GLU A 269 -12.27 -19.79 0.20
N VAL A 270 -11.61 -18.67 -0.12
CA VAL A 270 -12.29 -17.45 -0.59
C VAL A 270 -13.04 -17.74 -1.89
N TYR A 271 -12.43 -18.47 -2.83
CA TYR A 271 -13.11 -18.87 -4.08
C TYR A 271 -14.43 -19.59 -3.81
N SER A 272 -14.42 -20.53 -2.86
CA SER A 272 -15.61 -21.29 -2.48
C SER A 272 -16.73 -20.41 -1.91
N ILE A 273 -16.38 -19.30 -1.24
CA ILE A 273 -17.33 -18.32 -0.69
C ILE A 273 -17.90 -17.43 -1.79
N ILE A 274 -17.07 -16.95 -2.71
CA ILE A 274 -17.46 -15.93 -3.69
C ILE A 274 -17.99 -16.51 -5.00
N LYS A 275 -17.77 -17.79 -5.32
CA LYS A 275 -18.23 -18.38 -6.60
C LYS A 275 -19.73 -18.21 -6.87
N LYS A 276 -20.56 -18.11 -5.82
CA LYS A 276 -22.00 -17.81 -5.88
C LYS A 276 -22.35 -16.48 -6.56
N TYR A 277 -21.38 -15.62 -6.81
CA TYR A 277 -21.54 -14.38 -7.56
C TYR A 277 -21.62 -14.60 -9.08
N ASN A 278 -21.23 -15.78 -9.56
CA ASN A 278 -21.30 -16.17 -10.97
C ASN A 278 -22.51 -17.08 -11.28
N ASP A 279 -23.30 -17.46 -10.27
CA ASP A 279 -24.50 -18.28 -10.39
C ASP A 279 -25.75 -17.40 -10.56
#